data_AF-A0A1I1NIX5-F1
#
_entry.id   AF-A0A1I1NIX5-F1
#
_cell.length_a   1.000
_cell.length_b   1.000
_cell.length_c   1.000
_cell.angle_alpha   90.00
_cell.angle_beta   90.00
_cell.angle_gamma   90.00
#
_symmetry.space_group_name_H-M   'P 1'
#
loop_
_entity.id
_entity.type
_entity.pdbx_description
1 polymer ?
#
loop_
_entity_poly.entity_id
_entity_poly.type
_entity_poly.pdbx_seq_one_letter_code
_entity_poly.pdbx_strand_id
1 'polypeptide(L)'
;MRGKAHIPSGLADLAARLRGRPRGHTGRDAGHPYVRRGRAAVALALCATVAACQLAAPTPTLKPNARPSPVPAALPAGPSQQSQALARYYSAIQADLLAQGLLRTDGGGVDTPFNARQLAANFERIVFYDEYARGAGLRGSGGAQARLRRWPGPVKVAVEFGPSVPQDLRVEDSATVRDYTARLARLTGHQIGFVGEGAQTGANFNVLVMGEDDHDLVVSRVQQIVPDISSSALGIFERLPRAIHCLVVAFSRDDGTSGYGQAIALVRAEHPDLVRKSCYHEEMAQGLGLANDSPRARPSIFNDDDEFALLTTHDEMLLKMLYDPRLRPGQSADEARPIFTRIAAELIGGES
;
A
#
# COMPACT_ATOMS: atom_id res chain seq x y z
N MET A 1 -13.59 -1.50 22.09
CA MET A 1 -13.95 -0.19 21.50
C MET A 1 -14.33 -0.41 20.04
N ARG A 2 -15.24 0.40 19.47
CA ARG A 2 -15.91 0.09 18.19
C ARG A 2 -14.98 0.35 16.98
N GLY A 3 -14.35 -0.69 16.44
CA GLY A 3 -13.77 -0.67 15.09
C GLY A 3 -14.89 -0.66 14.04
N LYS A 4 -14.76 0.20 13.03
CA LYS A 4 -15.71 0.45 11.92
C LYS A 4 -17.00 1.21 12.34
N ALA A 5 -17.03 2.52 12.02
CA ALA A 5 -18.19 3.37 12.15
C ALA A 5 -19.29 2.97 11.15
N HIS A 6 -20.45 2.57 11.68
CA HIS A 6 -21.70 2.42 10.95
C HIS A 6 -22.18 3.81 10.48
N ILE A 7 -22.28 4.06 9.17
CA ILE A 7 -22.89 5.28 8.62
C ILE A 7 -24.39 5.02 8.45
N PRO A 8 -25.28 5.74 9.16
CA PRO A 8 -26.72 5.69 8.91
C PRO A 8 -27.03 6.40 7.59
N SER A 9 -27.91 5.79 6.81
CA SER A 9 -28.52 6.35 5.61
C SER A 9 -29.32 7.62 5.92
N GLY A 10 -29.01 8.73 5.23
CA GLY A 10 -29.84 9.92 5.24
C GLY A 10 -29.22 11.16 4.59
N LEU A 11 -29.95 11.69 3.59
CA LEU A 11 -29.89 13.03 3.00
C LEU A 11 -29.05 13.24 1.73
N ALA A 12 -29.82 13.24 0.64
CA ALA A 12 -29.50 13.74 -0.69
C ALA A 12 -29.58 15.28 -0.76
N ASP A 13 -28.96 15.79 -1.84
CA ASP A 13 -29.13 17.10 -2.49
C ASP A 13 -28.62 18.38 -1.80
N LEU A 14 -27.59 19.01 -2.40
CA LEU A 14 -27.70 20.38 -2.87
C LEU A 14 -26.61 20.79 -3.90
N ALA A 15 -27.06 21.55 -4.91
CA ALA A 15 -26.35 22.49 -5.80
C ALA A 15 -25.58 21.92 -7.03
N ALA A 16 -26.17 21.87 -8.23
CA ALA A 16 -26.44 22.96 -9.21
C ALA A 16 -25.17 23.45 -9.95
N ARG A 17 -24.97 23.06 -11.22
CA ARG A 17 -25.39 23.78 -12.46
C ARG A 17 -25.00 25.26 -12.49
N LEU A 18 -24.15 25.63 -13.47
CA LEU A 18 -24.28 26.72 -14.47
C LEU A 18 -22.88 26.96 -15.09
N ARG A 19 -22.59 26.47 -16.30
CA ARG A 19 -22.64 27.17 -17.62
C ARG A 19 -21.89 28.51 -17.69
N GLY A 20 -20.92 28.59 -18.61
CA GLY A 20 -20.47 29.86 -19.22
C GLY A 20 -19.21 29.74 -20.10
N ARG A 21 -19.39 29.64 -21.42
CA ARG A 21 -18.39 29.94 -22.48
C ARG A 21 -18.43 31.45 -22.81
N PRO A 22 -17.36 32.08 -23.34
CA PRO A 22 -17.17 32.27 -24.82
C PRO A 22 -15.68 32.18 -25.26
N ARG A 23 -15.28 31.64 -26.44
CA ARG A 23 -15.19 32.18 -27.84
C ARG A 23 -14.41 33.51 -28.06
N GLY A 24 -13.25 33.41 -28.72
CA GLY A 24 -13.02 33.98 -30.07
C GLY A 24 -11.87 35.01 -30.31
N HIS A 25 -11.13 34.78 -31.42
CA HIS A 25 -10.38 35.74 -32.29
C HIS A 25 -9.01 36.29 -31.79
N THR A 26 -7.96 36.62 -32.57
CA THR A 26 -7.50 36.48 -33.99
C THR A 26 -6.08 37.11 -34.09
N GLY A 27 -5.32 36.81 -35.17
CA GLY A 27 -4.24 37.67 -35.71
C GLY A 27 -2.83 37.30 -35.20
N ARG A 28 -1.90 36.67 -35.94
CA ARG A 28 -1.26 36.87 -37.27
C ARG A 28 -0.15 37.93 -37.30
N ASP A 29 0.95 37.52 -37.96
CA ASP A 29 2.08 38.28 -38.53
C ASP A 29 3.10 38.89 -37.55
N ALA A 30 4.39 39.05 -37.88
CA ALA A 30 5.32 38.54 -38.87
C ALA A 30 6.66 39.25 -38.54
N GLY A 31 7.77 38.82 -39.13
CA GLY A 31 8.91 39.72 -39.35
C GLY A 31 10.19 39.32 -38.62
N HIS A 32 11.16 38.96 -39.44
CA HIS A 32 12.45 38.38 -39.13
C HIS A 32 13.53 39.51 -39.22
N PRO A 33 14.83 39.24 -39.37
CA PRO A 33 15.89 39.46 -38.37
C PRO A 33 16.97 40.48 -38.83
N TYR A 34 18.26 40.21 -38.52
CA TYR A 34 19.52 40.86 -38.96
C TYR A 34 20.07 41.97 -38.01
N VAL A 35 21.36 42.09 -37.66
CA VAL A 35 22.58 41.29 -37.94
C VAL A 35 23.77 41.71 -37.06
N ARG A 36 24.78 40.81 -36.96
CA ARG A 36 26.26 40.94 -36.77
C ARG A 36 26.83 42.06 -35.89
N ARG A 37 27.63 41.71 -34.87
CA ARG A 37 29.08 41.35 -34.90
C ARG A 37 30.01 42.46 -35.42
N GLY A 38 30.85 42.96 -34.51
CA GLY A 38 32.12 43.62 -34.80
C GLY A 38 33.10 43.36 -33.64
N ARG A 39 34.20 42.67 -33.94
CA ARG A 39 35.32 42.30 -33.04
C ARG A 39 36.50 43.24 -33.29
N ALA A 40 37.44 43.18 -32.34
CA ALA A 40 38.89 43.46 -32.45
C ALA A 40 39.27 44.95 -32.35
N ALA A 41 40.01 45.40 -31.32
CA ALA A 41 41.37 45.06 -30.84
C ALA A 41 42.43 46.03 -31.41
N VAL A 42 43.40 46.39 -30.57
CA VAL A 42 44.77 46.92 -30.77
C VAL A 42 45.10 47.69 -29.47
N ALA A 43 45.89 47.14 -28.52
CA ALA A 43 47.37 47.23 -28.40
C ALA A 43 47.87 48.70 -28.37
N LEU A 44 48.85 49.18 -27.60
CA LEU A 44 49.77 48.74 -26.56
C LEU A 44 50.69 49.96 -26.37
N ALA A 45 50.93 50.52 -25.17
CA ALA A 45 52.15 51.33 -24.91
C ALA A 45 52.31 51.72 -23.43
N LEU A 46 53.56 51.66 -22.99
CA LEU A 46 54.09 51.70 -21.64
C LEU A 46 54.34 53.12 -21.08
N CYS A 47 54.21 53.19 -19.75
CA CYS A 47 55.08 53.88 -18.78
C CYS A 47 55.04 55.41 -18.54
N ALA A 48 54.94 55.67 -17.22
CA ALA A 48 55.50 56.78 -16.44
C ALA A 48 54.71 58.11 -16.39
N THR A 49 53.99 58.31 -15.27
CA THR A 49 54.33 59.35 -14.27
C THR A 49 53.41 59.24 -13.06
N VAL A 50 54.02 59.21 -11.87
CA VAL A 50 53.37 59.11 -10.57
C VAL A 50 53.22 60.54 -10.04
N ALA A 51 52.04 61.16 -10.17
CA ALA A 51 51.65 62.36 -9.42
C ALA A 51 50.20 62.77 -9.72
N ALA A 52 49.22 62.20 -8.99
CA ALA A 52 47.94 62.85 -8.67
C ALA A 52 47.11 61.93 -7.76
N CYS A 53 47.32 61.99 -6.44
CA CYS A 53 46.30 61.55 -5.50
C CYS A 53 45.22 62.65 -5.42
N GLN A 54 44.25 62.61 -6.32
CA GLN A 54 42.92 63.14 -6.03
C GLN A 54 42.04 61.96 -5.60
N LEU A 55 41.66 61.94 -4.33
CA LEU A 55 40.60 61.09 -3.80
C LEU A 55 39.30 61.45 -4.52
N ALA A 56 38.98 60.72 -5.58
CA ALA A 56 37.63 60.69 -6.13
C ALA A 56 36.75 59.96 -5.11
N ALA A 57 35.98 60.72 -4.32
CA ALA A 57 34.91 60.15 -3.52
C ALA A 57 33.92 59.44 -4.46
N PRO A 58 33.55 58.17 -4.21
CA PRO A 58 32.53 57.51 -5.00
C PRO A 58 31.21 58.26 -4.83
N THR A 59 30.63 58.70 -5.93
CA THR A 59 29.27 59.24 -5.96
C THR A 59 28.31 58.17 -5.43
N PRO A 60 27.48 58.45 -4.40
CA PRO A 60 26.50 57.50 -3.93
C PRO A 60 25.46 57.30 -5.03
N THR A 61 25.48 56.13 -5.67
CA THR A 61 24.45 55.74 -6.62
C THR A 61 23.17 55.43 -5.84
N LEU A 62 22.16 56.30 -5.95
CA LEU A 62 20.79 56.07 -5.45
C LEU A 62 20.03 55.05 -6.31
N LYS A 63 20.69 54.01 -6.80
CA LYS A 63 20.00 52.89 -7.44
C LYS A 63 19.66 51.89 -6.33
N PRO A 64 18.37 51.62 -6.06
CA PRO A 64 18.00 50.58 -5.13
C PRO A 64 18.64 49.28 -5.59
N ASN A 65 19.50 48.70 -4.76
CA ASN A 65 19.96 47.33 -4.98
C ASN A 65 18.70 46.46 -5.03
N ALA A 66 18.53 45.71 -6.13
CA ALA A 66 17.45 44.74 -6.22
C ALA A 66 17.54 43.83 -5.00
N ARG A 67 16.48 43.79 -4.19
CA ARG A 67 16.37 42.87 -3.06
C ARG A 67 16.66 41.47 -3.59
N PRO A 68 17.60 40.71 -3.01
CA PRO A 68 17.83 39.33 -3.41
C PRO A 68 16.49 38.62 -3.43
N SER A 69 16.18 37.93 -4.54
CA SER A 69 14.99 37.08 -4.61
C SER A 69 14.97 36.20 -3.36
N PRO A 70 13.82 36.05 -2.66
CA PRO A 70 13.72 35.11 -1.56
C PRO A 70 14.20 33.76 -2.10
N VAL A 71 15.30 33.26 -1.56
CA VAL A 71 15.70 31.87 -1.79
C VAL A 71 14.48 31.06 -1.34
N PRO A 72 13.88 30.23 -2.21
CA PRO A 72 12.79 29.37 -1.79
C PRO A 72 13.25 28.63 -0.54
N ALA A 73 12.50 28.75 0.56
CA ALA A 73 12.80 27.99 1.77
C ALA A 73 12.97 26.53 1.33
N ALA A 74 14.14 25.94 1.64
CA ALA A 74 14.37 24.54 1.36
C ALA A 74 13.18 23.76 1.94
N LEU A 75 12.61 22.85 1.15
CA LEU A 75 11.59 21.93 1.65
C LEU A 75 12.13 21.31 2.95
N PRO A 76 11.31 21.21 4.01
CA PRO A 76 11.77 20.65 5.27
C PRO A 76 12.44 19.29 5.01
N ALA A 77 13.65 19.11 5.51
CA ALA A 77 14.29 17.81 5.50
C ALA A 77 13.54 16.92 6.52
N GLY A 78 12.68 16.02 6.03
CA GLY A 78 11.94 15.06 6.83
C GLY A 78 10.46 14.94 6.44
N PRO A 79 9.71 14.05 7.11
CA PRO A 79 8.32 13.79 6.78
C PRO A 79 7.44 15.04 6.94
N SER A 80 6.41 15.17 6.12
CA SER A 80 5.45 16.27 6.21
C SER A 80 4.71 16.29 7.55
N GLN A 81 4.06 17.41 7.86
CA GLN A 81 3.23 17.52 9.06
C GLN A 81 2.09 16.47 9.07
N GLN A 82 1.58 16.10 7.90
CA GLN A 82 0.53 15.09 7.76
C GLN A 82 1.06 13.69 8.06
N SER A 83 2.20 13.31 7.48
CA SER A 83 2.88 12.05 7.78
C SER A 83 3.24 11.96 9.28
N GLN A 84 3.79 13.03 9.87
CA GLN A 84 4.07 13.06 11.31
C GLN A 84 2.81 12.92 12.18
N ALA A 85 1.67 13.46 11.74
CA ALA A 85 0.41 13.33 12.45
C ALA A 85 -0.13 11.90 12.39
N LEU A 86 0.01 11.23 11.24
CA LEU A 86 -0.33 9.82 11.06
C LEU A 86 0.58 8.92 11.91
N ALA A 87 1.90 9.17 11.94
CA ALA A 87 2.83 8.40 12.75
C ALA A 87 2.48 8.46 14.25
N ARG A 88 2.12 9.66 14.76
CA ARG A 88 1.63 9.82 16.15
C ARG A 88 0.31 9.10 16.38
N TYR A 89 -0.61 9.16 15.41
CA TYR A 89 -1.91 8.50 15.49
C TYR A 89 -1.76 6.97 15.58
N TYR A 90 -0.98 6.35 14.68
CA TYR A 90 -0.77 4.90 14.70
C TYR A 90 0.04 4.43 15.91
N SER A 91 1.01 5.24 16.37
CA SER A 91 1.72 4.96 17.62
C SER A 91 0.79 4.93 18.83
N ALA A 92 -0.18 5.85 18.90
CA ALA A 92 -1.17 5.88 19.98
C ALA A 92 -2.11 4.66 19.93
N ILE A 93 -2.52 4.23 18.72
CA ILE A 93 -3.32 3.01 18.54
C ILE A 93 -2.56 1.78 19.03
N GLN A 94 -1.33 1.58 18.57
CA GLN A 94 -0.53 0.42 19.00
C GLN A 94 -0.34 0.41 20.52
N ALA A 95 -0.08 1.58 21.13
CA ALA A 95 0.06 1.68 22.58
C ALA A 95 -1.24 1.30 23.32
N ASP A 96 -2.40 1.71 22.82
CA ASP A 96 -3.71 1.36 23.40
C ASP A 96 -4.01 -0.14 23.28
N LEU A 97 -3.73 -0.74 22.11
CA LEU A 97 -3.90 -2.18 21.89
C LEU A 97 -2.99 -3.00 22.81
N LEU A 98 -1.71 -2.63 22.92
CA LEU A 98 -0.77 -3.28 23.83
C LEU A 98 -1.19 -3.14 25.30
N ALA A 99 -1.71 -1.98 25.71
CA ALA A 99 -2.21 -1.77 27.07
C ALA A 99 -3.42 -2.66 27.40
N GLN A 100 -4.18 -3.08 26.39
CA GLN A 100 -5.30 -4.03 26.51
C GLN A 100 -4.87 -5.49 26.46
N GLY A 101 -3.58 -5.78 26.25
CA GLY A 101 -3.07 -7.15 26.08
C GLY A 101 -3.35 -7.74 24.70
N LEU A 102 -3.68 -6.90 23.71
CA LEU A 102 -3.86 -7.28 22.31
C LEU A 102 -2.50 -7.30 21.58
N LEU A 103 -2.51 -7.47 20.26
CA LEU A 103 -1.32 -7.59 19.41
C LEU A 103 -0.37 -8.71 19.86
N ARG A 104 -0.93 -9.84 20.31
CA ARG A 104 -0.17 -11.03 20.70
C ARG A 104 0.66 -11.55 19.54
N THR A 105 1.85 -12.04 19.86
CA THR A 105 2.82 -12.58 18.88
C THR A 105 3.08 -14.08 19.08
N ASP A 106 2.42 -14.70 20.07
CA ASP A 106 2.61 -16.10 20.50
C ASP A 106 1.96 -17.13 19.55
N GLY A 107 1.11 -16.68 18.62
CA GLY A 107 0.42 -17.53 17.66
C GLY A 107 -0.75 -18.33 18.24
N GLY A 108 -1.22 -17.96 19.43
CA GLY A 108 -2.24 -18.68 20.19
C GLY A 108 -1.65 -19.71 21.16
N GLY A 109 -2.52 -20.35 21.93
CA GLY A 109 -2.08 -21.31 22.95
C GLY A 109 -3.23 -22.04 23.63
N VAL A 110 -2.97 -22.49 24.85
CA VAL A 110 -3.92 -23.25 25.69
C VAL A 110 -5.20 -22.47 26.01
N ASP A 111 -5.15 -21.14 25.96
CA ASP A 111 -6.27 -20.22 26.17
C ASP A 111 -7.10 -19.96 24.89
N THR A 112 -6.63 -20.46 23.75
CA THR A 112 -7.28 -20.32 22.45
C THR A 112 -7.51 -21.67 21.76
N PRO A 113 -8.18 -22.65 22.42
CA PRO A 113 -8.40 -23.95 21.82
C PRO A 113 -9.38 -23.84 20.64
N PHE A 114 -9.12 -24.61 19.59
CA PHE A 114 -10.04 -24.80 18.49
C PHE A 114 -10.07 -26.28 18.08
N ASN A 115 -11.19 -26.72 17.54
CA ASN A 115 -11.36 -28.09 17.02
C ASN A 115 -11.60 -28.07 15.50
N ALA A 116 -11.66 -29.27 14.90
CA ALA A 116 -11.85 -29.44 13.45
C ALA A 116 -13.12 -28.76 12.91
N ARG A 117 -14.22 -28.72 13.69
CA ARG A 117 -15.45 -28.05 13.27
C ARG A 117 -15.27 -26.54 13.23
N GLN A 118 -14.58 -25.96 14.22
CA GLN A 118 -14.27 -24.54 14.25
C GLN A 118 -13.33 -24.16 13.10
N LEU A 119 -12.26 -24.94 12.89
CA LEU A 119 -11.32 -24.72 11.78
C LEU A 119 -12.04 -24.75 10.42
N ALA A 120 -12.90 -25.74 10.17
CA ALA A 120 -13.69 -25.83 8.94
C ALA A 120 -14.68 -24.67 8.77
N ALA A 121 -15.36 -24.26 9.85
CA ALA A 121 -16.31 -23.15 9.81
C ALA A 121 -15.61 -21.80 9.55
N ASN A 122 -14.44 -21.59 10.16
CA ASN A 122 -13.63 -20.40 9.95
C ASN A 122 -13.05 -20.38 8.54
N PHE A 123 -12.54 -21.52 8.06
CA PHE A 123 -12.08 -21.67 6.67
C PHE A 123 -13.16 -21.27 5.67
N GLU A 124 -14.39 -21.77 5.85
CA GLU A 124 -15.49 -21.38 4.97
C GLU A 124 -15.74 -19.86 4.98
N ARG A 125 -15.78 -19.25 6.18
CA ARG A 125 -16.04 -17.82 6.34
C ARG A 125 -14.95 -16.94 5.76
N ILE A 126 -13.70 -17.37 5.85
CA ILE A 126 -12.55 -16.58 5.42
C ILE A 126 -12.29 -16.75 3.91
N VAL A 127 -12.54 -17.94 3.34
CA VAL A 127 -12.20 -18.25 1.95
C VAL A 127 -13.36 -18.03 0.97
N PHE A 128 -14.60 -18.28 1.39
CA PHE A 128 -15.78 -18.25 0.52
C PHE A 128 -16.67 -17.04 0.71
N TYR A 129 -16.20 -16.00 1.39
CA TYR A 129 -16.86 -14.71 1.48
C TYR A 129 -15.85 -13.61 1.13
N ASP A 130 -16.36 -12.41 0.87
CA ASP A 130 -15.55 -11.22 0.61
C ASP A 130 -15.88 -10.16 1.67
N GLU A 131 -14.88 -9.38 2.09
CA GLU A 131 -15.17 -8.17 2.90
C GLU A 131 -15.89 -7.13 2.02
N TYR A 132 -15.34 -6.85 0.83
CA TYR A 132 -15.82 -5.82 -0.08
C TYR A 132 -16.49 -6.39 -1.35
N ALA A 133 -17.52 -5.69 -1.85
CA ALA A 133 -18.18 -5.99 -3.10
C ALA A 133 -17.27 -5.69 -4.29
N ARG A 134 -17.22 -6.64 -5.24
CA ARG A 134 -16.39 -6.51 -6.46
C ARG A 134 -16.72 -5.24 -7.23
N GLY A 135 -15.68 -4.49 -7.59
CA GLY A 135 -15.79 -3.27 -8.38
C GLY A 135 -16.51 -2.12 -7.67
N ALA A 136 -16.79 -2.23 -6.37
CA ALA A 136 -17.51 -1.22 -5.61
C ALA A 136 -16.63 -0.45 -4.61
N GLY A 137 -15.30 -0.55 -4.74
CA GLY A 137 -14.36 0.07 -3.81
C GLY A 137 -14.44 -0.59 -2.43
N LEU A 138 -14.45 0.22 -1.36
CA LEU A 138 -14.56 -0.21 0.04
C LEU A 138 -16.01 -0.48 0.49
N ARG A 139 -16.94 -0.73 -0.43
CA ARG A 139 -18.32 -1.07 -0.08
C ARG A 139 -18.40 -2.55 0.31
N GLY A 140 -19.01 -2.88 1.44
CA GLY A 140 -19.14 -4.27 1.88
C GLY A 140 -19.84 -5.20 0.87
N SER A 141 -19.45 -6.48 0.84
CA SER A 141 -19.95 -7.49 -0.10
C SER A 141 -21.42 -7.86 0.07
N GLY A 142 -22.01 -7.53 1.22
CA GLY A 142 -23.36 -7.96 1.59
C GLY A 142 -23.46 -9.44 1.97
N GLY A 143 -22.32 -10.12 2.16
CA GLY A 143 -22.28 -11.51 2.62
C GLY A 143 -22.61 -12.54 1.54
N ALA A 144 -22.49 -12.18 0.27
CA ALA A 144 -22.63 -13.13 -0.83
C ALA A 144 -21.46 -14.14 -0.80
N GLN A 145 -21.77 -15.41 -1.04
CA GLN A 145 -20.73 -16.44 -1.17
C GLN A 145 -19.92 -16.24 -2.45
N ALA A 146 -18.61 -16.27 -2.31
CA ALA A 146 -17.63 -16.28 -3.39
C ALA A 146 -17.25 -17.73 -3.77
N ARG A 147 -16.64 -17.87 -4.95
CA ARG A 147 -15.97 -19.12 -5.33
C ARG A 147 -14.55 -19.14 -4.76
N LEU A 148 -14.00 -20.33 -4.55
CA LEU A 148 -12.62 -20.50 -4.09
C LEU A 148 -11.67 -19.82 -5.08
N ARG A 149 -10.86 -18.90 -4.56
CA ARG A 149 -9.82 -18.19 -5.29
C ARG A 149 -8.47 -18.47 -4.66
N ARG A 150 -7.48 -18.73 -5.52
CA ARG A 150 -6.06 -18.80 -5.13
C ARG A 150 -5.20 -18.62 -6.37
N TRP A 151 -3.89 -18.55 -6.15
CA TRP A 151 -2.91 -18.49 -7.22
C TRP A 151 -2.81 -19.83 -7.98
N PRO A 152 -3.05 -19.87 -9.31
CA PRO A 152 -2.91 -21.10 -10.09
C PRO A 152 -1.44 -21.43 -10.42
N GLY A 153 -0.54 -20.45 -10.30
CA GLY A 153 0.88 -20.59 -10.58
C GLY A 153 1.75 -19.89 -9.53
N PRO A 154 3.06 -19.77 -9.78
CA PRO A 154 3.99 -19.24 -8.79
C PRO A 154 3.66 -17.81 -8.37
N VAL A 155 3.89 -17.51 -7.10
CA VAL A 155 3.79 -16.18 -6.51
C VAL A 155 5.20 -15.62 -6.35
N LYS A 156 5.46 -14.50 -6.98
CA LYS A 156 6.73 -13.77 -6.98
C LYS A 156 6.51 -12.47 -6.24
N VAL A 157 6.92 -12.46 -4.98
CA VAL A 157 6.74 -11.35 -4.05
C VAL A 157 7.89 -10.37 -4.19
N ALA A 158 7.58 -9.11 -4.48
CA ALA A 158 8.52 -8.00 -4.42
C ALA A 158 8.07 -7.00 -3.36
N VAL A 159 9.04 -6.29 -2.78
CA VAL A 159 8.76 -5.13 -1.92
C VAL A 159 9.25 -3.86 -2.61
N GLU A 160 8.49 -2.78 -2.52
CA GLU A 160 8.82 -1.48 -3.08
C GLU A 160 8.63 -0.39 -2.03
N PHE A 161 9.63 0.47 -1.86
CA PHE A 161 9.59 1.54 -0.87
C PHE A 161 9.42 2.91 -1.53
N GLY A 162 8.59 3.75 -0.92
CA GLY A 162 8.48 5.13 -1.31
C GLY A 162 9.71 5.96 -0.92
N PRO A 163 10.01 7.06 -1.62
CA PRO A 163 11.10 7.98 -1.27
C PRO A 163 11.06 8.46 0.20
N SER A 164 9.88 8.59 0.80
CA SER A 164 9.73 9.02 2.20
C SER A 164 10.25 8.00 3.22
N VAL A 165 10.41 6.73 2.83
CA VAL A 165 10.78 5.65 3.76
C VAL A 165 12.30 5.66 4.05
N PRO A 166 12.71 5.81 5.32
CA PRO A 166 14.12 5.73 5.75
C PRO A 166 14.80 4.39 5.42
N GLN A 167 16.10 4.43 5.13
CA GLN A 167 16.86 3.26 4.66
C GLN A 167 16.93 2.11 5.66
N ASP A 168 16.98 2.42 6.96
CA ASP A 168 16.93 1.44 8.04
C ASP A 168 15.62 0.66 8.05
N LEU A 169 14.48 1.37 7.90
CA LEU A 169 13.17 0.72 7.75
C LEU A 169 13.11 -0.18 6.52
N ARG A 170 13.68 0.25 5.38
CA ARG A 170 13.71 -0.57 4.16
C ARG A 170 14.44 -1.89 4.37
N VAL A 171 15.56 -1.86 5.08
CA VAL A 171 16.37 -3.06 5.38
C VAL A 171 15.59 -4.02 6.28
N GLU A 172 14.97 -3.51 7.34
CA GLU A 172 14.19 -4.31 8.28
C GLU A 172 12.94 -4.91 7.62
N ASP A 173 12.16 -4.10 6.91
CA ASP A 173 10.92 -4.53 6.27
C ASP A 173 11.21 -5.50 5.11
N SER A 174 12.29 -5.29 4.35
CA SER A 174 12.72 -6.24 3.32
C SER A 174 13.07 -7.60 3.91
N ALA A 175 13.76 -7.63 5.06
CA ALA A 175 14.06 -8.88 5.76
C ALA A 175 12.77 -9.54 6.26
N THR A 176 11.86 -8.76 6.84
CA THR A 176 10.56 -9.25 7.35
C THR A 176 9.72 -9.86 6.22
N VAL A 177 9.54 -9.17 5.10
CA VAL A 177 8.78 -9.65 3.93
C VAL A 177 9.44 -10.89 3.33
N ARG A 178 10.77 -10.91 3.19
CA ARG A 178 11.51 -12.07 2.68
C ARG A 178 11.30 -13.30 3.56
N ASP A 179 11.51 -13.16 4.87
CA ASP A 179 11.46 -14.27 5.81
C ASP A 179 10.02 -14.80 5.94
N TYR A 180 9.03 -13.89 5.93
CA TYR A 180 7.64 -14.27 5.92
C TYR A 180 7.20 -14.93 4.61
N THR A 181 7.66 -14.45 3.46
CA THR A 181 7.46 -15.11 2.16
C THR A 181 7.95 -16.57 2.20
N ALA A 182 9.13 -16.81 2.77
CA ALA A 182 9.66 -18.15 2.94
C ALA A 182 8.81 -19.01 3.90
N ARG A 183 8.24 -18.43 4.97
CA ARG A 183 7.29 -19.12 5.85
C ARG A 183 6.01 -19.51 5.09
N LEU A 184 5.41 -18.58 4.34
CA LEU A 184 4.21 -18.83 3.54
C LEU A 184 4.45 -19.94 2.49
N ALA A 185 5.61 -19.96 1.84
CA ALA A 185 5.99 -21.02 0.90
C ALA A 185 6.00 -22.40 1.57
N ARG A 186 6.61 -22.50 2.76
CA ARG A 186 6.67 -23.76 3.53
C ARG A 186 5.29 -24.22 4.01
N LEU A 187 4.48 -23.29 4.52
CA LEU A 187 3.14 -23.59 5.05
C LEU A 187 2.18 -24.08 3.97
N THR A 188 2.21 -23.44 2.79
CA THR A 188 1.27 -23.73 1.71
C THR A 188 1.74 -24.87 0.80
N GLY A 189 3.04 -25.16 0.77
CA GLY A 189 3.64 -26.04 -0.25
C GLY A 189 3.58 -25.46 -1.67
N HIS A 190 3.11 -24.21 -1.81
CA HIS A 190 2.98 -23.51 -3.08
C HIS A 190 4.28 -22.81 -3.45
N GLN A 191 4.53 -22.62 -4.74
CA GLN A 191 5.73 -21.91 -5.21
C GLN A 191 5.61 -20.41 -4.94
N ILE A 192 6.01 -19.99 -3.75
CA ILE A 192 6.04 -18.59 -3.32
C ILE A 192 7.51 -18.20 -3.10
N GLY A 193 7.98 -17.17 -3.80
CA GLY A 193 9.37 -16.73 -3.76
C GLY A 193 9.50 -15.22 -3.67
N PHE A 194 10.44 -14.76 -2.84
CA PHE A 194 10.81 -13.35 -2.76
C PHE A 194 11.81 -13.03 -3.87
N VAL A 195 11.49 -12.05 -4.72
CA VAL A 195 12.30 -11.67 -5.88
C VAL A 195 13.14 -10.40 -5.67
N GLY A 196 13.03 -9.76 -4.50
CA GLY A 196 13.88 -8.62 -4.10
C GLY A 196 13.12 -7.31 -3.92
N GLU A 197 13.87 -6.29 -3.50
CA GLU A 197 13.42 -4.90 -3.45
C GLU A 197 13.44 -4.29 -4.86
N GLY A 198 12.37 -3.59 -5.23
CA GLY A 198 12.31 -2.87 -6.50
C GLY A 198 12.34 -3.78 -7.74
N ALA A 199 12.02 -5.07 -7.59
CA ALA A 199 11.93 -6.03 -8.69
C ALA A 199 10.64 -5.79 -9.52
N GLN A 200 10.62 -4.65 -10.24
CA GLN A 200 9.51 -4.19 -11.06
C GLN A 200 9.13 -5.19 -12.17
N THR A 201 10.13 -5.94 -12.67
CA THR A 201 9.97 -6.87 -13.78
C THR A 201 9.79 -8.29 -13.26
N GLY A 202 8.58 -8.82 -13.46
CA GLY A 202 8.28 -10.24 -13.23
C GLY A 202 7.75 -10.59 -11.85
N ALA A 203 7.61 -9.62 -10.93
CA ALA A 203 6.77 -9.79 -9.74
C ALA A 203 5.29 -9.87 -10.12
N ASN A 204 4.52 -10.62 -9.35
CA ASN A 204 3.05 -10.64 -9.44
C ASN A 204 2.36 -10.40 -8.10
N PHE A 205 3.11 -10.36 -7.00
CA PHE A 205 2.64 -9.90 -5.71
C PHE A 205 3.51 -8.73 -5.29
N ASN A 206 2.94 -7.53 -5.22
CA ASN A 206 3.67 -6.29 -4.99
C ASN A 206 3.32 -5.75 -3.60
N VAL A 207 4.31 -5.73 -2.69
CA VAL A 207 4.18 -5.13 -1.36
C VAL A 207 4.73 -3.71 -1.43
N LEU A 208 3.85 -2.72 -1.46
CA LEU A 208 4.19 -1.30 -1.48
C LEU A 208 4.24 -0.79 -0.03
N VAL A 209 5.42 -0.38 0.41
CA VAL A 209 5.63 0.26 1.71
C VAL A 209 5.87 1.74 1.45
N MET A 210 4.83 2.55 1.62
CA MET A 210 4.82 3.95 1.16
C MET A 210 4.11 4.82 2.19
N GLY A 211 4.65 6.00 2.44
CA GLY A 211 4.08 6.96 3.38
C GLY A 211 3.02 7.86 2.75
N GLU A 212 2.42 8.72 3.56
CA GLU A 212 1.52 9.79 3.13
C GLU A 212 2.18 10.74 2.11
N ASP A 213 3.49 10.96 2.26
CA ASP A 213 4.26 11.82 1.35
C ASP A 213 4.53 11.16 -0.02
N ASP A 214 4.26 9.87 -0.16
CA ASP A 214 4.44 9.10 -1.40
C ASP A 214 3.12 8.84 -2.14
N HIS A 215 2.02 9.53 -1.76
CA HIS A 215 0.67 9.25 -2.25
C HIS A 215 0.55 9.25 -3.79
N ASP A 216 1.08 10.27 -4.46
CA ASP A 216 1.07 10.35 -5.94
C ASP A 216 1.86 9.20 -6.58
N LEU A 217 2.92 8.73 -5.92
CA LEU A 217 3.72 7.60 -6.37
C LEU A 217 2.93 6.29 -6.23
N VAL A 218 2.19 6.09 -5.14
CA VAL A 218 1.30 4.92 -4.96
C VAL A 218 0.33 4.82 -6.13
N VAL A 219 -0.39 5.90 -6.45
CA VAL A 219 -1.39 5.92 -7.53
C VAL A 219 -0.73 5.60 -8.88
N SER A 220 0.39 6.27 -9.18
CA SER A 220 1.14 6.05 -10.42
C SER A 220 1.63 4.60 -10.54
N ARG A 221 2.09 4.01 -9.42
CA ARG A 221 2.63 2.66 -9.39
C ARG A 221 1.53 1.60 -9.54
N VAL A 222 0.39 1.78 -8.88
CA VAL A 222 -0.78 0.90 -9.03
C VAL A 222 -1.22 0.82 -10.50
N GLN A 223 -1.27 1.95 -11.21
CA GLN A 223 -1.60 1.99 -12.64
C GLN A 223 -0.54 1.31 -13.52
N GLN A 224 0.73 1.32 -13.12
CA GLN A 224 1.78 0.60 -13.86
C GLN A 224 1.69 -0.92 -13.65
N ILE A 225 1.31 -1.37 -12.45
CA ILE A 225 1.14 -2.79 -12.13
C ILE A 225 -0.13 -3.34 -12.78
N VAL A 226 -1.23 -2.58 -12.73
CA VAL A 226 -2.53 -2.95 -13.31
C VAL A 226 -3.04 -1.81 -14.20
N PRO A 227 -2.64 -1.76 -15.48
CA PRO A 227 -3.03 -0.69 -16.40
C PRO A 227 -4.55 -0.55 -16.59
N ASP A 228 -5.28 -1.67 -16.54
CA ASP A 228 -6.73 -1.71 -16.74
C ASP A 228 -7.52 -1.64 -15.41
N ILE A 229 -6.92 -1.11 -14.34
CA ILE A 229 -7.59 -0.98 -13.04
C ILE A 229 -8.86 -0.14 -13.14
N SER A 230 -9.97 -0.64 -12.59
CA SER A 230 -11.23 0.11 -12.55
C SER A 230 -11.10 1.38 -11.71
N SER A 231 -11.84 2.44 -12.06
CA SER A 231 -11.84 3.70 -11.30
C SER A 231 -12.26 3.53 -9.84
N SER A 232 -13.15 2.60 -9.53
CA SER A 232 -13.56 2.31 -8.16
C SER A 232 -12.46 1.65 -7.34
N ALA A 233 -11.68 0.74 -7.92
CA ALA A 233 -10.52 0.13 -7.27
C ALA A 233 -9.36 1.12 -7.13
N LEU A 234 -9.06 1.91 -8.17
CA LEU A 234 -8.03 2.95 -8.11
C LEU A 234 -8.37 4.01 -7.06
N GLY A 235 -9.64 4.39 -6.96
CA GLY A 235 -10.14 5.36 -5.99
C GLY A 235 -9.90 4.97 -4.52
N ILE A 236 -9.63 3.69 -4.22
CA ILE A 236 -9.23 3.24 -2.88
C ILE A 236 -7.82 3.76 -2.55
N PHE A 237 -6.90 3.67 -3.51
CA PHE A 237 -5.53 4.15 -3.38
C PHE A 237 -5.46 5.68 -3.41
N GLU A 238 -6.29 6.34 -4.23
CA GLU A 238 -6.37 7.80 -4.29
C GLU A 238 -6.85 8.43 -2.98
N ARG A 239 -7.69 7.73 -2.20
CA ARG A 239 -8.31 8.28 -0.99
C ARG A 239 -8.39 7.24 0.11
N LEU A 240 -7.23 6.69 0.48
CA LEU A 240 -7.15 5.69 1.54
C LEU A 240 -7.44 6.36 2.90
N PRO A 241 -8.55 6.04 3.59
CA PRO A 241 -8.85 6.64 4.89
C PRO A 241 -7.76 6.26 5.91
N ARG A 242 -7.42 7.17 6.83
CA ARG A 242 -6.48 6.88 7.94
C ARG A 242 -6.90 5.73 8.86
N ALA A 243 -8.17 5.32 8.79
CA ALA A 243 -8.70 4.20 9.57
C ALA A 243 -8.37 2.84 8.93
N ILE A 244 -7.94 2.84 7.67
CA ILE A 244 -7.43 1.64 6.99
C ILE A 244 -5.93 1.62 7.22
N HIS A 245 -5.49 0.70 8.08
CA HIS A 245 -4.08 0.55 8.45
C HIS A 245 -3.26 0.04 7.26
N CYS A 246 -3.75 -1.00 6.59
CA CYS A 246 -3.17 -1.58 5.40
C CYS A 246 -4.29 -2.06 4.46
N LEU A 247 -3.92 -2.39 3.22
CA LEU A 247 -4.86 -2.84 2.20
C LEU A 247 -4.22 -3.82 1.24
N VAL A 248 -4.89 -4.92 0.93
CA VAL A 248 -4.57 -5.77 -0.22
C VAL A 248 -5.69 -5.78 -1.25
N VAL A 249 -5.30 -5.71 -2.51
CA VAL A 249 -6.21 -5.92 -3.65
C VAL A 249 -5.61 -6.98 -4.57
N ALA A 250 -6.35 -8.05 -4.78
CA ALA A 250 -5.99 -9.13 -5.71
C ALA A 250 -6.83 -9.05 -6.99
N PHE A 251 -6.16 -9.18 -8.12
CA PHE A 251 -6.71 -9.09 -9.47
C PHE A 251 -6.64 -10.46 -10.15
N SER A 252 -7.67 -10.80 -10.92
CA SER A 252 -7.73 -12.08 -11.64
C SER A 252 -6.77 -12.08 -12.84
N ARG A 253 -6.22 -13.25 -13.19
CA ARG A 253 -5.26 -13.40 -14.30
C ARG A 253 -5.90 -13.23 -15.68
N ASP A 254 -7.15 -13.67 -15.83
CA ASP A 254 -7.94 -13.65 -17.06
C ASP A 254 -9.39 -13.23 -16.73
N ASP A 255 -10.33 -13.36 -17.68
CA ASP A 255 -11.78 -13.24 -17.44
C ASP A 255 -12.32 -14.31 -16.45
N GLY A 256 -11.52 -15.36 -16.20
CA GLY A 256 -11.73 -16.35 -15.16
C GLY A 256 -11.64 -15.75 -13.75
N THR A 257 -12.79 -15.66 -13.08
CA THR A 257 -12.94 -15.02 -11.75
C THR A 257 -12.28 -15.76 -10.57
N SER A 258 -11.56 -16.86 -10.80
CA SER A 258 -11.13 -17.79 -9.75
C SER A 258 -9.62 -17.93 -9.56
N GLY A 259 -8.80 -17.41 -10.49
CA GLY A 259 -7.34 -17.49 -10.40
C GLY A 259 -6.71 -16.10 -10.27
N TYR A 260 -5.93 -15.88 -9.22
CA TYR A 260 -5.18 -14.62 -9.06
C TYR A 260 -4.06 -14.51 -10.10
N GLY A 261 -3.88 -13.29 -10.61
CA GLY A 261 -2.83 -12.94 -11.57
C GLY A 261 -1.92 -11.84 -11.09
N GLN A 262 -2.44 -10.90 -10.30
CA GLN A 262 -1.70 -9.80 -9.68
C GLN A 262 -2.25 -9.53 -8.28
N ALA A 263 -1.40 -9.10 -7.36
CA ALA A 263 -1.82 -8.53 -6.08
C ALA A 263 -0.98 -7.30 -5.72
N ILE A 264 -1.62 -6.35 -5.05
CA ILE A 264 -0.98 -5.16 -4.50
C ILE A 264 -1.37 -5.09 -3.03
N ALA A 265 -0.40 -5.23 -2.14
CA ALA A 265 -0.53 -4.94 -0.72
C ALA A 265 0.11 -3.57 -0.45
N LEU A 266 -0.63 -2.65 0.16
CA LEU A 266 -0.16 -1.33 0.55
C LEU A 266 -0.07 -1.26 2.07
N VAL A 267 1.12 -0.97 2.57
CA VAL A 267 1.42 -0.78 4.00
C VAL A 267 1.95 0.63 4.19
N ARG A 268 1.29 1.40 5.07
CA ARG A 268 1.71 2.77 5.39
C ARG A 268 3.02 2.76 6.18
N ALA A 269 3.99 3.55 5.74
CA ALA A 269 5.29 3.64 6.41
C ALA A 269 5.22 4.28 7.81
N GLU A 270 4.16 5.03 8.10
CA GLU A 270 3.95 5.68 9.41
C GLU A 270 3.59 4.71 10.55
N HIS A 271 3.34 3.43 10.27
CA HIS A 271 3.06 2.45 11.30
C HIS A 271 4.29 2.17 12.17
N PRO A 272 4.13 2.02 13.49
CA PRO A 272 5.18 1.46 14.33
C PRO A 272 5.44 -0.01 13.96
N ASP A 273 6.60 -0.52 14.36
CA ASP A 273 7.13 -1.78 13.81
C ASP A 273 6.21 -2.99 13.99
N LEU A 274 5.52 -3.13 15.12
CA LEU A 274 4.64 -4.27 15.36
C LEU A 274 3.38 -4.24 14.49
N VAL A 275 2.73 -3.09 14.36
CA VAL A 275 1.57 -2.93 13.46
C VAL A 275 2.00 -3.01 11.99
N ARG A 276 3.17 -2.48 11.62
CA ARG A 276 3.69 -2.63 10.26
C ARG A 276 3.93 -4.11 9.93
N LYS A 277 4.47 -4.85 10.89
CA LYS A 277 4.65 -6.29 10.79
C LYS A 277 3.32 -7.05 10.72
N SER A 278 2.31 -6.67 11.51
CA SER A 278 0.99 -7.31 11.45
C SER A 278 0.34 -7.12 10.09
N CYS A 279 0.47 -5.93 9.50
CA CYS A 279 0.03 -5.67 8.13
C CYS A 279 0.70 -6.60 7.11
N TYR A 280 2.00 -6.89 7.20
CA TYR A 280 2.59 -7.90 6.31
C TYR A 280 1.97 -9.27 6.50
N HIS A 281 1.72 -9.66 7.76
CA HIS A 281 1.13 -10.95 8.09
C HIS A 281 -0.27 -11.13 7.49
N GLU A 282 -1.13 -10.13 7.69
CA GLU A 282 -2.49 -10.11 7.20
C GLU A 282 -2.55 -9.98 5.68
N GLU A 283 -2.00 -8.90 5.12
CA GLU A 283 -2.20 -8.56 3.71
C GLU A 283 -1.60 -9.60 2.76
N MET A 284 -0.46 -10.18 3.12
CA MET A 284 0.14 -11.23 2.30
C MET A 284 -0.67 -12.53 2.38
N ALA A 285 -1.23 -12.87 3.54
CA ALA A 285 -2.08 -14.07 3.67
C ALA A 285 -3.45 -13.88 3.00
N GLN A 286 -4.07 -12.71 3.14
CA GLN A 286 -5.30 -12.36 2.43
C GLN A 286 -5.07 -12.35 0.91
N GLY A 287 -3.96 -11.76 0.44
CA GLY A 287 -3.56 -11.76 -0.97
C GLY A 287 -3.25 -13.15 -1.55
N LEU A 288 -3.06 -14.17 -0.72
CA LEU A 288 -2.97 -15.58 -1.16
C LEU A 288 -4.35 -16.23 -1.30
N GLY A 289 -5.39 -15.71 -0.65
CA GLY A 289 -6.79 -16.14 -0.81
C GLY A 289 -7.60 -16.25 0.48
N LEU A 290 -7.05 -15.85 1.64
CA LEU A 290 -7.81 -15.72 2.89
C LEU A 290 -8.57 -14.37 2.91
N ALA A 291 -9.46 -14.16 1.94
CA ALA A 291 -9.91 -12.83 1.51
C ALA A 291 -10.99 -12.13 2.36
N ASN A 292 -11.34 -12.66 3.54
CA ASN A 292 -12.40 -12.10 4.37
C ASN A 292 -12.12 -12.28 5.86
N ASP A 293 -12.60 -11.32 6.65
CA ASP A 293 -12.55 -11.38 8.10
C ASP A 293 -13.86 -11.88 8.72
N SER A 294 -13.77 -12.45 9.91
CA SER A 294 -14.92 -12.89 10.68
C SER A 294 -14.68 -12.76 12.18
N PRO A 295 -15.53 -12.04 12.93
CA PRO A 295 -15.39 -11.93 14.40
C PRO A 295 -15.57 -13.25 15.16
N ARG A 296 -15.88 -14.35 14.45
CA ARG A 296 -15.97 -15.70 14.99
C ARG A 296 -14.70 -16.53 14.76
N ALA A 297 -13.68 -15.97 14.11
CA ALA A 297 -12.50 -16.69 13.66
C ALA A 297 -11.41 -16.90 14.74
N ARG A 298 -11.61 -16.43 15.98
CA ARG A 298 -10.63 -16.59 17.06
C ARG A 298 -10.14 -18.06 17.18
N PRO A 299 -8.82 -18.32 17.28
CA PRO A 299 -7.71 -17.37 17.33
C PRO A 299 -7.16 -17.09 15.94
N SER A 300 -7.57 -16.02 15.28
CA SER A 300 -7.14 -15.74 13.91
C SER A 300 -6.83 -14.27 13.81
N ILE A 301 -5.82 -13.88 13.05
CA ILE A 301 -5.65 -12.46 12.69
C ILE A 301 -6.83 -11.91 11.89
N PHE A 302 -7.60 -12.79 11.23
CA PHE A 302 -8.82 -12.45 10.48
C PHE A 302 -10.06 -12.37 11.38
N ASN A 303 -9.91 -12.22 12.70
CA ASN A 303 -11.04 -12.01 13.61
C ASN A 303 -11.43 -10.53 13.79
N ASP A 304 -10.70 -9.59 13.19
CA ASP A 304 -10.99 -8.14 13.16
C ASP A 304 -11.09 -7.53 14.59
N ASP A 305 -10.37 -8.10 15.57
CA ASP A 305 -10.31 -7.59 16.96
C ASP A 305 -8.90 -7.26 17.47
N ASP A 306 -7.89 -7.39 16.61
CA ASP A 306 -6.47 -7.13 16.89
C ASP A 306 -5.86 -7.97 18.03
N GLU A 307 -6.50 -9.06 18.48
CA GLU A 307 -5.94 -9.92 19.53
C GLU A 307 -4.55 -10.44 19.16
N PHE A 308 -4.34 -10.82 17.90
CA PHE A 308 -3.08 -11.34 17.38
C PHE A 308 -2.48 -10.39 16.34
N ALA A 309 -1.22 -10.00 16.54
CA ALA A 309 -0.46 -9.25 15.54
C ALA A 309 0.12 -10.14 14.44
N LEU A 310 0.38 -11.42 14.73
CA LEU A 310 1.06 -12.34 13.80
C LEU A 310 0.24 -13.60 13.58
N LEU A 311 0.48 -14.30 12.45
CA LEU A 311 -0.20 -15.56 12.14
C LEU A 311 -0.19 -16.53 13.33
N THR A 312 -1.38 -17.00 13.67
CA THR A 312 -1.60 -18.06 14.66
C THR A 312 -1.44 -19.45 14.04
N THR A 313 -1.34 -20.48 14.89
CA THR A 313 -1.39 -21.88 14.42
C THR A 313 -2.69 -22.18 13.66
N HIS A 314 -3.80 -21.54 14.05
CA HIS A 314 -5.07 -21.66 13.32
C HIS A 314 -4.95 -21.09 11.90
N ASP A 315 -4.39 -19.88 11.76
CA ASP A 315 -4.22 -19.24 10.45
C ASP A 315 -3.28 -20.03 9.53
N GLU A 316 -2.21 -20.61 10.09
CA GLU A 316 -1.33 -21.51 9.37
C GLU A 316 -2.08 -22.74 8.82
N MET A 317 -3.02 -23.31 9.59
CA MET A 317 -3.87 -24.40 9.13
C MET A 317 -4.84 -23.95 8.04
N LEU A 318 -5.39 -22.73 8.11
CA LEU A 318 -6.22 -22.17 7.03
C LEU A 318 -5.43 -22.06 5.71
N LEU A 319 -4.19 -21.58 5.77
CA LEU A 319 -3.30 -21.52 4.59
C LEU A 319 -2.98 -22.91 4.02
N LYS A 320 -2.70 -23.89 4.89
CA LYS A 320 -2.50 -25.30 4.48
C LYS A 320 -3.75 -25.84 3.78
N MET A 321 -4.93 -25.61 4.36
CA MET A 321 -6.20 -26.04 3.77
C MET A 321 -6.43 -25.38 2.40
N LEU A 322 -6.20 -24.06 2.28
CA LEU A 322 -6.44 -23.30 1.05
C LEU A 322 -5.64 -23.85 -0.13
N TYR A 323 -4.41 -24.31 0.13
CA TYR A 323 -3.50 -24.85 -0.88
C TYR A 323 -3.49 -26.38 -0.98
N ASP A 324 -4.34 -27.08 -0.23
CA ASP A 324 -4.51 -28.52 -0.37
C ASP A 324 -4.94 -28.87 -1.81
N PRO A 325 -4.31 -29.89 -2.45
CA PRO A 325 -4.58 -30.25 -3.84
C PRO A 325 -6.00 -30.77 -4.09
N ARG A 326 -6.72 -31.19 -3.04
CA ARG A 326 -8.12 -31.61 -3.14
C ARG A 326 -9.07 -30.44 -3.38
N LEU A 327 -8.69 -29.24 -2.95
CA LEU A 327 -9.42 -28.01 -3.25
C LEU A 327 -8.97 -27.42 -4.60
N ARG A 328 -9.93 -26.97 -5.40
CA ARG A 328 -9.69 -26.45 -6.75
C ARG A 328 -10.26 -25.04 -6.89
N PRO A 329 -9.53 -24.11 -7.55
CA PRO A 329 -10.07 -22.81 -7.90
C PRO A 329 -11.44 -22.94 -8.59
N GLY A 330 -12.38 -22.08 -8.21
CA GLY A 330 -13.72 -22.02 -8.81
C GLY A 330 -14.78 -22.88 -8.11
N GLN A 331 -14.40 -23.77 -7.18
CA GLN A 331 -15.37 -24.49 -6.35
C GLN A 331 -16.24 -23.51 -5.56
N SER A 332 -17.53 -23.81 -5.46
CA SER A 332 -18.45 -23.19 -4.51
C SER A 332 -18.18 -23.68 -3.08
N ALA A 333 -18.70 -22.95 -2.09
CA ALA A 333 -18.60 -23.36 -0.69
C ALA A 333 -19.19 -24.76 -0.46
N ASP A 334 -20.33 -25.07 -1.08
CA ASP A 334 -21.00 -26.36 -0.88
C ASP A 334 -20.27 -27.54 -1.54
N GLU A 335 -19.67 -27.34 -2.72
CA GLU A 335 -18.80 -28.35 -3.36
C GLU A 335 -17.55 -28.63 -2.53
N ALA A 336 -16.96 -27.58 -1.95
CA ALA A 336 -15.73 -27.67 -1.18
C ALA A 336 -15.95 -28.15 0.26
N ARG A 337 -17.13 -27.94 0.84
CA ARG A 337 -17.48 -28.27 2.24
C ARG A 337 -17.11 -29.67 2.70
N PRO A 338 -17.52 -30.75 2.01
CA PRO A 338 -17.12 -32.09 2.43
C PRO A 338 -15.60 -32.31 2.35
N ILE A 339 -14.90 -31.59 1.47
CA ILE A 339 -13.46 -31.69 1.29
C ILE A 339 -12.74 -30.97 2.44
N PHE A 340 -13.01 -29.68 2.67
CA PHE A 340 -12.32 -28.92 3.72
C PHE A 340 -12.68 -29.40 5.12
N THR A 341 -13.87 -29.98 5.33
CA THR A 341 -14.23 -30.61 6.61
C THR A 341 -13.34 -31.81 6.90
N ARG A 342 -13.02 -32.61 5.87
CA ARG A 342 -12.10 -33.74 5.99
C ARG A 342 -10.66 -33.26 6.23
N ILE A 343 -10.20 -32.26 5.47
CA ILE A 343 -8.87 -31.67 5.66
C ILE A 343 -8.71 -31.15 7.10
N ALA A 344 -9.70 -30.41 7.62
CA ALA A 344 -9.67 -29.89 8.98
C ALA A 344 -9.62 -31.00 10.04
N ALA A 345 -10.35 -32.10 9.83
CA ALA A 345 -10.31 -33.26 10.72
C ALA A 345 -8.94 -33.96 10.70
N GLU A 346 -8.30 -34.06 9.52
CA GLU A 346 -6.95 -34.60 9.39
C GLU A 346 -5.93 -33.71 10.11
N LEU A 347 -5.96 -32.39 9.91
CA LEU A 347 -5.01 -31.46 10.54
C LEU A 347 -5.14 -31.39 12.07
N ILE A 348 -6.34 -31.53 12.62
CA ILE A 348 -6.59 -31.52 14.07
C ILE A 348 -6.40 -32.91 14.68
N GLY A 349 -6.81 -33.95 13.95
CA GLY A 349 -6.79 -35.34 14.39
C GLY A 349 -5.46 -36.05 14.16
N GLY A 350 -4.49 -35.44 13.45
CA GLY A 350 -3.18 -36.04 13.25
C GLY A 350 -2.13 -35.09 12.65
N GLU A 351 -0.95 -35.06 13.28
CA GLU A 351 0.05 -36.07 12.91
C GLU A 351 -0.09 -37.23 13.90
N SER A 352 -0.35 -38.44 13.41
CA SER A 352 -0.06 -39.69 14.13
C SER A 352 1.07 -40.39 13.42
#